data_AF-A0AAW1PYZ3-F1
#
_entry.id   AF-A0AAW1PYZ3-F1
#
_cell.length_a   1.000
_cell.length_b   1.000
_cell.length_c   1.000
_cell.angle_alpha   90.00
_cell.angle_beta   90.00
_cell.angle_gamma   90.00
#
_symmetry.space_group_name_H-M   'P 1'
#
loop_
_entity.id
_entity.type
_entity.pdbx_description
1 polymer ?
#
loop_
_entity_poly.entity_id
_entity_poly.type
_entity_poly.pdbx_seq_one_letter_code
_entity_poly.pdbx_strand_id
1 'polypeptide(L)'
;MLLTYQLQSLDNRLLTVKSDPLHTHGYCLGNGVWSAAEQLLSFLGRYPAGLWHRKRVLELGAGVGVVGQALAQAGADVVLTDLAAGLPLLRLNVHCNFQLTGCRPEVAELDWSCDLAEHPLAPSNRRFDAIVASDVAYDYHLYAPLVQTLCTYIHHDPCILVLLALPERRETREFFPMAHAAGLTWRVLHRLTAAHLDHPISVYQLSQLHQLGSSSQPHMAAAKPRQLFVCDFDWSLIEENSDTFVVKELGAWEAFCRLKATQLPWTQLMDAALGAAHAEHHATAASIRAACARTPLHQAMHEVVLAAAGAAHCDLAIVSDANTVFIHEILSAHQLTECFREVHTNPAVFNGEGALRVQPYHGEPPGCKHCPPNLCKGQVLEKLLLEQTYSRVVYLGDGGGDFCPCTRLGPDDVILARTAYPDGSACSLLRLLTAQAATVDTEQAGRLLATKVEAPLADHFAPQQCNDPSQVAGACVMQLGHQMRVLQPQALTGGRMWRSRESGCA
;
A
#
# COMPACT_ATOMS: atom_id res chain seq x y z
N MET A 1 -0.03 37.13 18.98
CA MET A 1 0.88 36.27 19.79
C MET A 1 0.97 34.94 19.08
N LEU A 2 2.16 34.48 18.74
CA LEU A 2 2.33 33.18 18.09
C LEU A 2 2.19 32.05 19.10
N LEU A 3 1.42 31.02 18.76
CA LEU A 3 1.37 29.77 19.51
C LEU A 3 2.53 28.88 19.08
N THR A 4 3.16 28.16 20.02
CA THR A 4 4.27 27.25 19.70
C THR A 4 3.86 25.82 20.00
N TYR A 5 4.07 24.95 19.02
CA TYR A 5 3.79 23.51 19.08
C TYR A 5 5.11 22.73 19.02
N GLN A 6 5.14 21.62 19.73
CA GLN A 6 6.25 20.67 19.71
C GLN A 6 5.72 19.32 19.25
N LEU A 7 6.24 18.85 18.12
CA LEU A 7 5.82 17.63 17.46
C LEU A 7 7.02 16.68 17.35
N GLN A 8 6.78 15.38 17.42
CA GLN A 8 7.80 14.38 17.16
C GLN A 8 7.92 14.14 15.65
N SER A 9 9.13 14.29 15.12
CA SER A 9 9.47 14.06 13.72
C SER A 9 9.65 12.58 13.41
N LEU A 10 9.83 12.25 12.12
CA LEU A 10 9.97 10.88 11.61
C LEU A 10 11.20 10.15 12.16
N ASP A 11 12.25 10.88 12.53
CA ASP A 11 13.48 10.35 13.09
C ASP A 11 13.59 10.57 14.61
N ASN A 12 12.45 10.78 15.28
CA ASN A 12 12.32 11.06 16.70
C ASN A 12 12.92 12.38 17.18
N ARG A 13 13.39 13.26 16.28
CA ARG A 13 13.74 14.63 16.65
C ARG A 13 12.51 15.48 16.91
N LEU A 14 12.70 16.56 17.66
CA LEU A 14 11.65 17.53 17.94
C LEU A 14 11.52 18.51 16.77
N LEU A 15 10.28 18.77 16.37
CA LEU A 15 9.91 19.84 15.46
C LEU A 15 9.18 20.93 16.24
N THR A 16 9.74 22.14 16.24
CA THR A 16 9.14 23.31 16.89
C THR A 16 8.47 24.18 15.84
N VAL A 17 7.14 24.28 15.88
CA VAL A 17 6.35 24.98 14.86
C VAL A 17 5.55 26.10 15.50
N LYS A 18 5.56 27.28 14.89
CA LYS A 18 4.77 28.43 15.32
C LYS A 18 3.52 28.57 14.44
N SER A 19 2.41 28.89 15.10
CA SER A 19 1.12 29.19 14.49
C SER A 19 0.69 30.63 14.81
N ASP A 20 0.02 31.28 13.87
CA ASP A 20 -0.55 32.63 13.99
C ASP A 20 -2.07 32.65 13.75
N PRO A 21 -2.87 32.02 14.64
CA PRO A 21 -4.31 31.92 14.47
C PRO A 21 -5.04 33.28 14.51
N LEU A 22 -4.35 34.34 14.92
CA LEU A 22 -4.87 35.71 14.98
C LEU A 22 -4.45 36.57 13.78
N HIS A 23 -3.78 35.99 12.78
CA HIS A 23 -3.31 36.67 11.57
C HIS A 23 -2.47 37.93 11.85
N THR A 24 -1.72 37.93 12.94
CA THR A 24 -0.92 39.09 13.37
C THR A 24 0.26 39.40 12.44
N HIS A 25 0.65 38.45 11.59
CA HIS A 25 1.75 38.54 10.62
C HIS A 25 1.29 38.33 9.16
N GLY A 26 -0.01 38.42 8.90
CA GLY A 26 -0.61 38.25 7.57
C GLY A 26 -1.87 37.37 7.59
N TYR A 27 -2.86 37.73 6.77
CA TYR A 27 -4.07 36.92 6.60
C TYR A 27 -3.80 35.76 5.65
N CYS A 28 -3.67 34.57 6.22
CA CYS A 28 -3.57 33.31 5.50
C CYS A 28 -4.22 32.21 6.36
N LEU A 29 -5.03 31.35 5.73
CA LEU A 29 -5.69 30.23 6.42
C LEU A 29 -4.68 29.15 6.85
N GLY A 30 -3.48 29.12 6.26
CA GLY A 30 -2.38 28.22 6.58
C GLY A 30 -1.61 28.55 7.86
N ASN A 31 -2.09 29.48 8.70
CA ASN A 31 -1.36 29.94 9.89
C ASN A 31 -1.46 28.99 11.10
N GLY A 32 -2.10 27.82 10.98
CA GLY A 32 -2.30 26.86 12.08
C GLY A 32 -1.71 25.48 11.81
N VAL A 33 -1.55 24.69 12.86
CA VAL A 33 -1.34 23.23 12.74
C VAL A 33 -2.71 22.59 12.57
N TRP A 34 -2.92 21.91 11.45
CA TRP A 34 -4.16 21.22 11.13
C TRP A 34 -4.05 19.72 11.44
N SER A 35 -5.14 19.10 11.90
CA SER A 35 -5.14 17.67 12.26
C SER A 35 -4.68 16.78 11.10
N ALA A 36 -4.95 17.14 9.84
CA ALA A 36 -4.51 16.36 8.69
C ALA A 36 -2.97 16.33 8.53
N ALA A 37 -2.27 17.40 8.90
CA ALA A 37 -0.81 17.45 8.89
C ALA A 37 -0.22 16.53 9.97
N GLU A 38 -0.81 16.54 11.17
CA GLU A 38 -0.45 15.63 12.26
C GLU A 38 -0.70 14.17 11.87
N GLN A 39 -1.80 13.89 11.18
CA GLN A 39 -2.09 12.52 10.71
C GLN A 39 -1.18 12.07 9.58
N LEU A 40 -0.83 12.95 8.64
CA LEU A 40 0.17 12.62 7.63
C LEU A 40 1.52 12.32 8.29
N LEU A 41 1.94 13.14 9.25
CA LEU A 41 3.16 12.92 10.02
C LEU A 41 3.14 11.59 10.78
N SER A 42 2.06 11.29 11.49
CA SER A 42 1.86 10.04 12.23
C SER A 42 1.88 8.82 11.29
N PHE A 43 1.19 8.90 10.16
CA PHE A 43 1.21 7.85 9.13
C PHE A 43 2.62 7.60 8.61
N LEU A 44 3.34 8.66 8.23
CA LEU A 44 4.71 8.57 7.73
C LEU A 44 5.68 8.01 8.79
N GLY A 45 5.46 8.33 10.07
CA GLY A 45 6.25 7.85 11.20
C GLY A 45 6.13 6.35 11.48
N ARG A 46 5.16 5.65 10.85
CA ARG A 46 5.03 4.19 10.93
C ARG A 46 6.08 3.45 10.11
N TYR A 47 6.84 4.15 9.27
CA TYR A 47 7.84 3.57 8.39
C TYR A 47 9.23 4.15 8.66
N PRO A 48 10.32 3.44 8.30
CA PRO A 48 11.67 3.93 8.54
C PRO A 48 11.92 5.30 7.91
N ALA A 49 12.40 6.28 8.70
CA ALA A 49 12.73 7.61 8.21
C ALA A 49 13.69 7.59 6.99
N GLY A 50 14.57 6.59 6.93
CA GLY A 50 15.50 6.39 5.82
C GLY A 50 14.84 6.22 4.44
N LEU A 51 13.55 5.90 4.36
CA LEU A 51 12.76 5.90 3.12
C LEU A 51 12.81 7.24 2.38
N TRP A 52 12.94 8.34 3.13
CA TRP A 52 12.91 9.70 2.60
C TRP A 52 14.30 10.26 2.30
N HIS A 53 15.36 9.52 2.64
CA HIS A 53 16.72 9.98 2.43
C HIS A 53 16.99 10.27 0.96
N ARG A 54 17.42 11.51 0.66
CA ARG A 54 17.69 12.03 -0.68
C ARG A 54 16.50 12.07 -1.65
N LYS A 55 15.27 11.79 -1.20
CA LYS A 55 14.08 12.03 -2.01
C LYS A 55 13.86 13.53 -2.15
N ARG A 56 13.59 13.99 -3.37
CA ARG A 56 13.19 15.38 -3.66
C ARG A 56 11.68 15.47 -3.43
N VAL A 57 11.26 16.29 -2.47
CA VAL A 57 9.86 16.39 -2.07
C VAL A 57 9.35 17.80 -2.31
N LEU A 58 8.18 17.91 -2.92
CA LEU A 58 7.41 19.14 -2.99
C LEU A 58 6.24 19.04 -2.01
N GLU A 59 6.14 19.98 -1.07
CA GLU A 59 4.94 20.13 -0.24
C GLU A 59 4.05 21.24 -0.81
N LEU A 60 2.81 20.89 -1.17
CA LEU A 60 1.80 21.84 -1.66
C LEU A 60 0.94 22.32 -0.49
N GLY A 61 0.80 23.65 -0.34
CA GLY A 61 0.00 24.23 0.74
C GLY A 61 0.57 23.90 2.11
N ALA A 62 1.86 24.15 2.30
CA ALA A 62 2.61 23.75 3.49
C ALA A 62 2.10 24.41 4.79
N GLY A 63 1.45 25.57 4.70
CA GLY A 63 1.02 26.37 5.84
C GLY A 63 2.19 26.68 6.77
N VAL A 64 2.14 26.14 7.99
CA VAL A 64 3.23 26.27 8.97
C VAL A 64 4.41 25.31 8.76
N GLY A 65 4.28 24.35 7.82
CA GLY A 65 5.34 23.48 7.32
C GLY A 65 5.61 22.23 8.15
N VAL A 66 4.61 21.64 8.81
CA VAL A 66 4.81 20.46 9.69
C VAL A 66 5.42 19.29 8.93
N VAL A 67 4.80 18.88 7.83
CA VAL A 67 5.12 17.60 7.16
C VAL A 67 6.44 17.70 6.42
N GLY A 68 6.63 18.72 5.59
CA GLY A 68 7.86 18.87 4.82
C GLY A 68 9.10 19.16 5.69
N GLN A 69 8.97 19.84 6.83
CA GLN A 69 10.10 19.95 7.76
C GLN A 69 10.45 18.60 8.41
N ALA A 70 9.46 17.78 8.76
CA ALA A 70 9.73 16.44 9.26
C ALA A 70 10.42 15.54 8.21
N LEU A 71 10.01 15.65 6.95
CA LEU A 71 10.66 14.98 5.81
C LEU A 71 12.09 15.48 5.58
N ALA A 72 12.33 16.79 5.68
CA ALA A 72 13.67 17.35 5.58
C ALA A 72 14.58 16.87 6.73
N GLN A 73 14.04 16.72 7.94
CA GLN A 73 14.74 16.06 9.03
C GLN A 73 15.07 14.58 8.68
N ALA A 74 14.14 13.84 8.11
CA ALA A 74 14.40 12.48 7.61
C ALA A 74 15.43 12.40 6.45
N GLY A 75 15.94 13.53 5.96
CA GLY A 75 17.01 13.61 4.96
C GLY A 75 16.51 13.79 3.52
N ALA A 76 15.24 14.17 3.34
CA ALA A 76 14.72 14.58 2.05
C ALA A 76 15.24 15.98 1.64
N ASP A 77 15.32 16.23 0.34
CA ASP A 77 15.51 17.56 -0.25
C ASP A 77 14.12 18.17 -0.50
N VAL A 78 13.69 19.09 0.37
CA VAL A 78 12.29 19.53 0.44
C VAL A 78 12.14 20.97 -0.05
N VAL A 79 11.12 21.18 -0.88
CA VAL A 79 10.58 22.50 -1.23
C VAL A 79 9.20 22.64 -0.59
N LEU A 80 9.10 23.56 0.35
CA LEU A 80 7.86 23.93 1.03
C LEU A 80 7.19 25.06 0.24
N THR A 81 5.96 24.85 -0.24
CA THR A 81 5.25 25.85 -1.03
C THR A 81 3.92 26.27 -0.43
N ASP A 82 3.63 27.56 -0.53
CA ASP A 82 2.36 28.17 -0.16
C ASP A 82 2.18 29.49 -0.94
N LEU A 83 1.11 30.23 -0.67
CA LEU A 83 0.92 31.58 -1.20
C LEU A 83 1.93 32.56 -0.60
N ALA A 84 2.30 33.64 -1.33
CA ALA A 84 3.23 34.67 -0.85
C ALA A 84 2.95 35.15 0.59
N ALA A 85 1.67 35.29 0.95
CA ALA A 85 1.22 35.75 2.25
C ALA A 85 1.62 34.81 3.41
N GLY A 86 1.74 33.50 3.18
CA GLY A 86 2.11 32.50 4.19
C GLY A 86 3.63 32.33 4.37
N LEU A 87 4.43 32.74 3.37
CA LEU A 87 5.87 32.49 3.36
C LEU A 87 6.66 33.08 4.55
N PRO A 88 6.33 34.27 5.11
CA PRO A 88 7.07 34.79 6.26
C PRO A 88 7.02 33.86 7.49
N LEU A 89 5.84 33.33 7.82
CA LEU A 89 5.68 32.40 8.95
C LEU A 89 6.37 31.05 8.66
N LEU A 90 6.22 30.54 7.44
CA LEU A 90 6.86 29.31 7.00
C LEU A 90 8.40 29.41 7.07
N ARG A 91 8.99 30.51 6.59
CA ARG A 91 10.43 30.78 6.69
C ARG A 91 10.91 30.89 8.14
N LEU A 92 10.11 31.48 9.02
CA LEU A 92 10.39 31.55 10.46
C LEU A 92 10.45 30.14 11.06
N ASN A 93 9.48 29.27 10.76
CA ASN A 93 9.46 27.90 11.24
C ASN A 93 10.66 27.08 10.74
N VAL A 94 10.98 27.19 9.45
CA VAL A 94 12.19 26.56 8.90
C VAL A 94 13.44 27.06 9.61
N HIS A 95 13.53 28.37 9.87
CA HIS A 95 14.68 28.91 10.59
C HIS A 95 14.78 28.30 12.00
N CYS A 96 13.67 28.18 12.73
CA CYS A 96 13.66 27.59 14.07
C CYS A 96 14.18 26.14 14.11
N ASN A 97 13.98 25.34 13.06
CA ASN A 97 14.33 23.92 13.07
C ASN A 97 15.64 23.57 12.35
N PHE A 98 16.15 24.45 11.48
CA PHE A 98 17.29 24.17 10.59
C PHE A 98 18.45 25.18 10.70
N GLN A 99 18.45 26.05 11.71
CA GLN A 99 19.52 27.03 11.95
C GLN A 99 20.94 26.44 11.93
N LEU A 100 21.10 25.22 12.44
CA LEU A 100 22.41 24.57 12.65
C LEU A 100 22.67 23.44 11.65
N THR A 101 21.87 23.30 10.59
CA THR A 101 21.95 22.18 9.64
C THR A 101 22.25 22.67 8.22
N GLY A 102 23.01 21.87 7.45
CA GLY A 102 23.30 22.15 6.04
C GLY A 102 22.17 21.77 5.07
N CYS A 103 21.17 21.01 5.54
CA CYS A 103 20.06 20.49 4.73
C CYS A 103 18.77 21.26 5.04
N ARG A 104 18.79 22.58 4.85
CA ARG A 104 17.63 23.44 5.10
C ARG A 104 16.63 23.30 3.96
N PRO A 105 15.33 23.04 4.23
CA PRO A 105 14.33 22.99 3.18
C PRO A 105 14.16 24.38 2.54
N GLU A 106 13.92 24.39 1.24
CA GLU A 106 13.62 25.58 0.46
C GLU A 106 12.17 26.03 0.75
N VAL A 107 11.95 27.34 0.76
CA VAL A 107 10.61 27.93 0.85
C VAL A 107 10.38 28.78 -0.38
N ALA A 108 9.34 28.47 -1.13
CA ALA A 108 8.98 29.13 -2.39
C ALA A 108 7.48 29.40 -2.47
N GLU A 109 7.11 30.39 -3.29
CA GLU A 109 5.70 30.61 -3.63
C GLU A 109 5.24 29.55 -4.65
N LEU A 110 4.02 29.05 -4.50
CA LEU A 110 3.32 28.33 -5.57
C LEU A 110 1.81 28.56 -5.43
N ASP A 111 1.29 29.51 -6.19
CA ASP A 111 -0.14 29.67 -6.39
C ASP A 111 -0.62 28.64 -7.42
N TRP A 112 -1.53 27.75 -7.04
CA TRP A 112 -2.03 26.70 -7.94
C TRP A 112 -2.79 27.24 -9.16
N SER A 113 -3.21 28.51 -9.13
CA SER A 113 -3.85 29.19 -10.25
C SER A 113 -2.85 29.77 -11.27
N CYS A 114 -1.55 29.73 -10.96
CA CYS A 114 -0.52 30.22 -11.89
C CYS A 114 -0.37 29.31 -13.11
N ASP A 115 0.27 29.85 -14.16
CA ASP A 115 0.74 29.02 -15.26
C ASP A 115 1.99 28.23 -14.82
N LEU A 116 1.76 27.00 -14.37
CA LEU A 116 2.83 26.12 -13.89
C LEU A 116 3.87 25.82 -14.97
N ALA A 117 3.57 25.93 -16.27
CA ALA A 117 4.52 25.63 -17.34
C ALA A 117 5.71 26.61 -17.37
N GLU A 118 5.50 27.86 -16.97
CA GLU A 118 6.53 28.90 -16.91
C GLU A 118 7.18 29.01 -15.51
N HIS A 119 6.66 28.29 -14.52
CA HIS A 119 7.12 28.38 -13.15
C HIS A 119 8.48 27.69 -12.92
N PRO A 120 9.37 28.19 -12.05
CA PRO A 120 10.64 27.53 -11.74
C PRO A 120 10.51 26.11 -11.16
N LEU A 121 9.37 25.82 -10.52
CA LEU A 121 9.06 24.50 -9.97
C LEU A 121 8.36 23.57 -10.98
N ALA A 122 8.10 24.03 -12.21
CA ALA A 122 7.53 23.18 -13.26
C ALA A 122 8.30 21.86 -13.37
N PRO A 123 7.63 20.73 -13.66
CA PRO A 123 8.28 19.43 -13.75
C PRO A 123 9.35 19.36 -14.87
N SER A 124 9.26 20.24 -15.88
CA SER A 124 10.27 20.45 -16.92
C SER A 124 11.57 21.08 -16.40
N ASN A 125 11.48 21.90 -15.35
CA ASN A 125 12.59 22.65 -14.76
C ASN A 125 13.16 21.95 -13.52
N ARG A 126 12.29 21.32 -12.72
CA ARG A 126 12.67 20.66 -11.46
C ARG A 126 11.91 19.35 -11.28
N ARG A 127 12.65 18.28 -11.04
CA ARG A 127 12.10 16.95 -10.79
C ARG A 127 11.89 16.71 -9.30
N PHE A 128 10.78 16.07 -8.95
CA PHE A 128 10.45 15.63 -7.61
C PHE A 128 10.18 14.13 -7.62
N ASP A 129 10.58 13.45 -6.55
CA ASP A 129 10.31 12.04 -6.34
C ASP A 129 8.98 11.84 -5.59
N ALA A 130 8.54 12.85 -4.82
CA ALA A 130 7.26 12.84 -4.15
C ALA A 130 6.62 14.24 -4.04
N ILE A 131 5.30 14.25 -3.97
CA ILE A 131 4.47 15.40 -3.60
C ILE A 131 3.68 15.01 -2.35
N VAL A 132 3.69 15.88 -1.35
CA VAL A 132 2.88 15.73 -0.14
C VAL A 132 1.98 16.96 0.03
N ALA A 133 0.78 16.75 0.57
CA ALA A 133 -0.10 17.84 0.96
C ALA A 133 -1.05 17.40 2.08
N SER A 134 -1.45 18.34 2.93
CA SER A 134 -2.37 18.08 4.04
C SER A 134 -3.42 19.18 4.16
N ASP A 135 -4.69 18.79 4.26
CA ASP A 135 -5.86 19.68 4.33
C ASP A 135 -5.94 20.74 3.21
N VAL A 136 -5.57 20.37 1.98
CA VAL A 136 -5.55 21.28 0.81
C VAL A 136 -6.86 21.35 0.04
N ALA A 137 -7.75 20.36 0.21
CA ALA A 137 -9.05 20.29 -0.47
C ALA A 137 -10.19 20.74 0.46
N TYR A 138 -10.17 22.02 0.84
CA TYR A 138 -11.14 22.65 1.74
C TYR A 138 -12.05 23.69 1.07
N ASP A 139 -11.62 24.29 -0.05
CA ASP A 139 -12.38 25.27 -0.82
C ASP A 139 -12.62 24.74 -2.24
N TYR A 140 -13.89 24.64 -2.62
CA TYR A 140 -14.32 24.15 -3.94
C TYR A 140 -13.67 24.93 -5.10
N HIS A 141 -13.45 26.23 -4.94
CA HIS A 141 -12.82 27.06 -5.98
C HIS A 141 -11.35 26.69 -6.24
N LEU A 142 -10.69 26.08 -5.26
CA LEU A 142 -9.29 25.65 -5.36
C LEU A 142 -9.14 24.23 -5.93
N TYR A 143 -10.22 23.47 -6.09
CA TYR A 143 -10.13 22.08 -6.56
C TYR A 143 -9.57 21.99 -7.97
N ALA A 144 -10.09 22.79 -8.91
CA ALA A 144 -9.62 22.75 -10.30
C ALA A 144 -8.14 23.18 -10.43
N PRO A 145 -7.70 24.30 -9.84
CA PRO A 145 -6.27 24.66 -9.79
C PRO A 145 -5.37 23.57 -9.18
N LEU A 146 -5.78 22.97 -8.05
CA LEU A 146 -5.02 21.92 -7.37
C LEU A 146 -4.95 20.65 -8.23
N VAL A 147 -6.06 20.20 -8.80
CA VAL A 147 -6.12 19.02 -9.69
C VAL A 147 -5.23 19.25 -10.91
N GLN A 148 -5.28 20.44 -11.53
CA GLN A 148 -4.43 20.75 -12.68
C GLN A 148 -2.93 20.73 -12.33
N THR A 149 -2.57 21.25 -11.16
CA THR A 149 -1.21 21.20 -10.62
C THR A 149 -0.76 19.74 -10.48
N LEU A 150 -1.56 18.90 -9.81
CA LEU A 150 -1.27 17.48 -9.61
C LEU A 150 -1.17 16.71 -10.94
N CYS A 151 -2.10 16.92 -11.87
CA CYS A 151 -2.06 16.33 -13.20
C CYS A 151 -0.78 16.71 -13.96
N THR A 152 -0.31 17.95 -13.85
CA THR A 152 0.91 18.39 -14.53
C THR A 152 2.13 17.60 -14.07
N TYR A 153 2.28 17.38 -12.76
CA TYR A 153 3.37 16.55 -12.22
C TYR A 153 3.19 15.06 -12.55
N ILE A 154 2.01 14.50 -12.32
CA ILE A 154 1.72 13.08 -12.56
C ILE A 154 1.84 12.71 -14.04
N HIS A 155 1.39 13.56 -14.97
CA HIS A 155 1.53 13.29 -16.40
C HIS A 155 2.98 13.39 -16.88
N HIS A 156 3.78 14.28 -16.28
CA HIS A 156 5.20 14.40 -16.61
C HIS A 156 6.01 13.23 -16.04
N ASP A 157 5.69 12.77 -14.84
CA ASP A 157 6.29 11.60 -14.20
C ASP A 157 5.21 10.70 -13.57
N PRO A 158 4.71 9.70 -14.32
CA PRO A 158 3.70 8.78 -13.81
C PRO A 158 4.14 7.95 -12.60
N CYS A 159 5.44 7.92 -12.29
CA CYS A 159 6.01 7.21 -11.16
C CYS A 159 6.14 8.08 -9.89
N ILE A 160 5.84 9.39 -9.97
CA ILE A 160 5.91 10.28 -8.80
C ILE A 160 4.98 9.81 -7.68
N LEU A 161 5.45 9.83 -6.43
CA LEU A 161 4.62 9.49 -5.28
C LEU A 161 3.80 10.72 -4.86
N VAL A 162 2.48 10.68 -4.97
CA VAL A 162 1.62 11.78 -4.49
C VAL A 162 0.81 11.32 -3.28
N LEU A 163 1.01 11.97 -2.13
CA LEU A 163 0.28 11.70 -0.89
C LEU A 163 -0.54 12.92 -0.45
N LEU A 164 -1.84 12.71 -0.23
CA LEU A 164 -2.74 13.74 0.31
C LEU A 164 -3.35 13.24 1.62
N ALA A 165 -3.22 13.99 2.71
CA ALA A 165 -4.00 13.75 3.92
C ALA A 165 -5.20 14.69 3.95
N LEU A 166 -6.41 14.14 3.84
CA LEU A 166 -7.63 14.93 3.74
C LEU A 166 -8.68 14.46 4.76
N PRO A 167 -9.34 15.39 5.47
CA PRO A 167 -10.53 15.08 6.25
C PRO A 167 -11.69 14.60 5.35
N GLU A 168 -12.41 13.57 5.78
CA GLU A 168 -13.56 13.01 5.03
C GLU A 168 -14.83 13.84 5.21
N ARG A 169 -14.75 15.12 4.82
CA ARG A 169 -15.88 16.06 4.83
C ARG A 169 -16.74 15.91 3.59
N ARG A 170 -17.93 16.51 3.56
CA ARG A 170 -18.81 16.48 2.38
C ARG A 170 -18.17 17.21 1.20
N GLU A 171 -17.51 18.33 1.49
CA GLU A 171 -16.86 19.23 0.56
C GLU A 171 -15.71 18.51 -0.16
N THR A 172 -14.88 17.79 0.60
CA THR A 172 -13.74 17.01 0.07
C THR A 172 -14.21 15.84 -0.82
N ARG A 173 -15.47 15.40 -0.73
CA ARG A 173 -15.98 14.34 -1.62
C ARG A 173 -16.08 14.77 -3.07
N GLU A 174 -16.22 16.07 -3.36
CA GLU A 174 -16.31 16.58 -4.73
C GLU A 174 -14.95 16.71 -5.42
N PHE A 175 -13.86 16.72 -4.64
CA PHE A 175 -12.49 16.71 -5.16
C PHE A 175 -12.20 15.45 -5.99
N PHE A 176 -12.57 14.27 -5.50
CA PHE A 176 -12.25 13.00 -6.16
C PHE A 176 -12.93 12.79 -7.52
N PRO A 177 -14.24 13.10 -7.70
CA PRO A 177 -14.86 13.12 -9.03
C PRO A 177 -14.16 14.05 -10.01
N MET A 178 -13.72 15.23 -9.56
CA MET A 178 -12.98 16.18 -10.41
C MET A 178 -11.60 15.63 -10.78
N ALA A 179 -10.86 15.10 -9.81
CA ALA A 179 -9.58 14.43 -10.05
C ALA A 179 -9.73 13.24 -11.02
N HIS A 180 -10.80 12.46 -10.87
CA HIS A 180 -11.10 11.34 -11.76
C HIS A 180 -11.41 11.79 -13.19
N ALA A 181 -12.25 12.81 -13.34
CA ALA A 181 -12.56 13.41 -14.64
C ALA A 181 -11.31 13.98 -15.33
N ALA A 182 -10.31 14.41 -14.56
CA ALA A 182 -9.01 14.87 -15.04
C ALA A 182 -8.00 13.74 -15.31
N GLY A 183 -8.40 12.46 -15.19
CA GLY A 183 -7.56 11.31 -15.49
C GLY A 183 -6.72 10.79 -14.32
N LEU A 184 -7.11 11.06 -13.07
CA LEU A 184 -6.44 10.53 -11.88
C LEU A 184 -7.23 9.39 -11.22
N THR A 185 -6.52 8.53 -10.50
CA THR A 185 -7.09 7.49 -9.61
C THR A 185 -6.41 7.56 -8.24
N TRP A 186 -7.00 6.93 -7.22
CA TRP A 186 -6.48 7.01 -5.85
C TRP A 186 -6.63 5.70 -5.07
N ARG A 187 -5.76 5.54 -4.07
CA ARG A 187 -5.81 4.51 -3.03
C ARG A 187 -5.97 5.16 -1.66
N VAL A 188 -6.67 4.52 -0.74
CA VAL A 188 -6.73 4.94 0.66
C VAL A 188 -5.73 4.10 1.44
N LEU A 189 -4.52 4.64 1.67
CA LEU A 189 -3.45 3.89 2.35
C LEU A 189 -3.71 3.77 3.84
N HIS A 190 -4.30 4.80 4.45
CA HIS A 190 -4.60 4.81 5.86
C HIS A 190 -5.84 5.65 6.14
N ARG A 191 -6.61 5.23 7.15
CA ARG A 191 -7.79 5.95 7.62
C ARG A 191 -7.78 5.97 9.13
N LEU A 192 -7.80 7.16 9.71
CA LEU A 192 -7.91 7.34 11.15
C LEU A 192 -9.30 7.81 11.52
N THR A 193 -9.88 7.12 12.51
CA THR A 193 -11.07 7.55 13.24
C THR A 193 -10.69 7.73 14.70
N ALA A 194 -10.86 8.94 15.24
CA ALA A 194 -10.63 9.22 16.65
C ALA A 194 -11.75 10.11 17.19
N ALA A 195 -12.12 9.93 18.46
CA ALA A 195 -13.25 10.63 19.07
C ALA A 195 -13.08 12.16 19.14
N HIS A 196 -11.85 12.65 19.07
CA HIS A 196 -11.52 14.08 19.08
C HIS A 196 -11.49 14.70 17.66
N LEU A 197 -11.62 13.90 16.60
CA LEU A 197 -11.66 14.39 15.23
C LEU A 197 -13.11 14.62 14.82
N ASP A 198 -13.41 15.79 14.26
CA ASP A 198 -14.74 16.10 13.72
C ASP A 198 -15.13 15.15 12.57
N HIS A 199 -14.13 14.73 11.80
CA HIS A 199 -14.27 13.80 10.68
C HIS A 199 -13.09 12.83 10.66
N PRO A 200 -13.28 11.59 10.16
CA PRO A 200 -12.16 10.71 9.84
C PRO A 200 -11.17 11.41 8.91
N ILE A 201 -9.89 11.14 9.06
CA ILE A 201 -8.85 11.66 8.16
C ILE A 201 -8.24 10.48 7.43
N SER A 202 -8.16 10.60 6.11
CA SER A 202 -7.59 9.56 5.24
C SER A 202 -6.34 10.06 4.54
N VAL A 203 -5.35 9.18 4.43
CA VAL A 203 -4.15 9.38 3.63
C VAL A 203 -4.37 8.68 2.29
N TYR A 204 -4.41 9.48 1.23
CA TYR A 204 -4.63 9.07 -0.13
C TYR A 204 -3.30 9.03 -0.89
N GLN A 205 -3.11 7.99 -1.69
CA GLN A 205 -2.09 8.00 -2.75
C GLN A 205 -2.78 8.27 -4.07
N LEU A 206 -2.36 9.30 -4.81
CA LEU A 206 -2.89 9.62 -6.13
C LEU A 206 -1.92 9.14 -7.21
N SER A 207 -2.47 8.73 -8.35
CA SER A 207 -1.71 8.28 -9.51
C SER A 207 -2.51 8.49 -10.80
N GLN A 208 -1.85 8.31 -11.94
CA GLN A 208 -2.52 8.40 -13.24
C GLN A 208 -3.52 7.25 -13.42
N LEU A 209 -4.73 7.57 -13.88
CA LEU A 209 -5.73 6.57 -14.26
C LEU A 209 -5.24 5.81 -15.50
N HIS A 210 -5.11 4.48 -15.38
CA HIS A 210 -4.70 3.65 -16.50
C HIS A 210 -5.92 3.31 -17.38
N GLN A 211 -6.04 3.94 -18.55
CA GLN A 211 -7.08 3.57 -19.53
C GLN A 211 -6.69 2.27 -20.24
N LEU A 212 -7.49 1.22 -20.03
CA LEU A 212 -7.41 -0.02 -20.80
C LEU A 212 -7.84 0.28 -22.25
N GLY A 213 -6.86 0.40 -23.15
CA GLY A 213 -7.10 0.51 -24.58
C GLY A 213 -7.50 1.90 -25.09
N SER A 214 -6.58 2.86 -25.06
CA SER A 214 -6.40 3.80 -26.18
C SER A 214 -5.09 4.59 -26.01
N SER A 215 -4.18 4.45 -26.97
CA SER A 215 -3.56 5.58 -27.67
C SER A 215 -2.39 5.09 -28.54
N SER A 216 -2.65 5.16 -29.83
CA SER A 216 -1.70 5.16 -30.93
C SER A 216 -1.13 6.58 -31.11
N GLN A 217 -0.51 7.16 -30.08
CA GLN A 217 0.28 8.38 -30.24
C GLN A 217 1.67 8.30 -29.60
N PRO A 218 2.73 8.62 -30.36
CA PRO A 218 4.10 8.57 -29.87
C PRO A 218 4.44 9.91 -29.20
N HIS A 219 3.98 10.13 -27.98
CA HIS A 219 4.65 11.10 -27.11
C HIS A 219 5.79 10.39 -26.39
N MET A 220 6.95 11.05 -26.33
CA MET A 220 8.22 10.57 -25.76
C MET A 220 8.01 9.58 -24.61
N ALA A 221 8.63 8.40 -24.68
CA ALA A 221 8.40 7.27 -23.77
C ALA A 221 8.59 7.65 -22.29
N ALA A 222 7.53 8.16 -21.65
CA ALA A 222 7.46 8.29 -20.21
C ALA A 222 7.53 6.87 -19.62
N ALA A 223 8.28 6.71 -18.53
CA ALA A 223 8.34 5.44 -17.82
C ALA A 223 6.90 5.08 -17.39
N LYS A 224 6.36 3.97 -17.90
CA LYS A 224 5.05 3.48 -17.47
C LYS A 224 5.17 2.99 -16.03
N PRO A 225 4.27 3.39 -15.12
CA PRO A 225 4.29 2.90 -13.75
C PRO A 225 4.08 1.39 -13.77
N ARG A 226 4.96 0.66 -13.06
CA ARG A 226 4.89 -0.81 -12.95
C ARG A 226 3.59 -1.22 -12.26
N GLN A 227 3.28 -2.50 -12.36
CA GLN A 227 2.19 -3.14 -11.62
C GLN A 227 2.78 -4.00 -10.52
N LEU A 228 2.01 -4.24 -9.46
CA LEU A 228 2.42 -5.03 -8.31
C LEU A 228 1.50 -6.23 -8.15
N PHE A 229 2.07 -7.43 -8.18
CA PHE A 229 1.38 -8.66 -7.79
C PHE A 229 1.86 -9.05 -6.39
N VAL A 230 0.96 -8.99 -5.41
CA VAL A 230 1.23 -9.40 -4.03
C VAL A 230 0.57 -10.74 -3.74
N CYS A 231 1.34 -11.69 -3.23
CA CYS A 231 0.85 -13.02 -2.86
C CYS A 231 0.95 -13.22 -1.35
N ASP A 232 -0.14 -13.66 -0.73
CA ASP A 232 0.00 -14.56 0.40
C ASP A 232 0.53 -15.92 -0.07
N PHE A 233 1.15 -16.66 0.85
CA PHE A 233 1.86 -17.90 0.55
C PHE A 233 1.01 -19.13 0.87
N ASP A 234 0.84 -19.42 2.16
CA ASP A 234 0.07 -20.57 2.64
C ASP A 234 -1.39 -20.50 2.18
N TRP A 235 -1.94 -21.62 1.74
CA TRP A 235 -3.32 -21.71 1.21
C TRP A 235 -3.66 -20.69 0.11
N SER A 236 -2.67 -20.07 -0.51
CA SER A 236 -2.87 -19.03 -1.52
C SER A 236 -2.00 -19.34 -2.73
N LEU A 237 -0.69 -19.18 -2.59
CA LEU A 237 0.28 -19.57 -3.61
C LEU A 237 0.54 -21.09 -3.62
N ILE A 238 0.61 -21.70 -2.43
CA ILE A 238 0.74 -23.16 -2.26
C ILE A 238 -0.58 -23.79 -1.81
N GLU A 239 -0.72 -25.10 -2.00
CA GLU A 239 -1.96 -25.84 -1.70
C GLU A 239 -2.01 -26.34 -0.24
N GLU A 240 -1.17 -25.82 0.63
CA GLU A 240 -1.03 -26.24 2.03
C GLU A 240 -0.72 -25.05 2.95
N ASN A 241 -0.83 -25.27 4.25
CA ASN A 241 -0.19 -24.40 5.25
C ASN A 241 1.21 -24.94 5.54
N SER A 242 2.25 -24.21 5.13
CA SER A 242 3.65 -24.63 5.22
C SER A 242 4.07 -24.97 6.67
N ASP A 243 3.62 -24.18 7.65
CA ASP A 243 3.87 -24.41 9.06
C ASP A 243 3.44 -25.82 9.51
N THR A 244 2.16 -26.15 9.33
CA THR A 244 1.61 -27.45 9.75
C THR A 244 2.07 -28.59 8.86
N PHE A 245 2.25 -28.34 7.56
CA PHE A 245 2.75 -29.34 6.61
C PHE A 245 4.15 -29.80 6.97
N VAL A 246 5.09 -28.86 7.13
CA VAL A 246 6.49 -29.18 7.45
C VAL A 246 6.61 -29.87 8.80
N VAL A 247 5.89 -29.43 9.82
CA VAL A 247 5.88 -30.09 11.14
C VAL A 247 5.40 -31.54 11.06
N LYS A 248 4.38 -31.84 10.26
CA LYS A 248 3.90 -33.21 10.04
C LYS A 248 4.94 -34.05 9.31
N GLU A 249 5.55 -33.50 8.26
CA GLU A 249 6.60 -34.17 7.48
C GLU A 249 7.86 -34.49 8.29
N LEU A 250 8.13 -33.71 9.34
CA LEU A 250 9.21 -33.97 10.30
C LEU A 250 8.82 -34.98 11.39
N GLY A 251 7.60 -35.49 11.40
CA GLY A 251 7.10 -36.41 12.43
C GLY A 251 6.79 -35.74 13.78
N ALA A 252 6.80 -34.42 13.85
CA ALA A 252 6.69 -33.65 15.09
C ALA A 252 5.25 -33.19 15.42
N TRP A 253 4.24 -33.79 14.78
CA TRP A 253 2.84 -33.39 14.94
C TRP A 253 2.31 -33.56 16.37
N GLU A 254 2.69 -34.63 17.06
CA GLU A 254 2.28 -34.84 18.45
C GLU A 254 2.87 -33.76 19.38
N ALA A 255 4.14 -33.39 19.17
CA ALA A 255 4.79 -32.32 19.92
C ALA A 255 4.09 -30.97 19.68
N PHE A 256 3.75 -30.67 18.42
CA PHE A 256 2.95 -29.50 18.08
C PHE A 256 1.59 -29.50 18.77
N CYS A 257 0.86 -30.61 18.76
CA CYS A 257 -0.44 -30.72 19.45
C CYS A 257 -0.32 -30.48 20.96
N ARG A 258 0.72 -31.02 21.62
CA ARG A 258 0.99 -30.76 23.05
C ARG A 258 1.27 -29.28 23.32
N LEU A 259 2.11 -28.64 22.51
CA LEU A 259 2.43 -27.21 22.64
C LEU A 259 1.23 -26.31 22.32
N LYS A 260 0.41 -26.67 21.33
CA LYS A 260 -0.80 -25.92 20.98
C LYS A 260 -1.79 -25.88 22.15
N ALA A 261 -1.85 -26.94 22.96
CA ALA A 261 -2.69 -26.98 24.15
C ALA A 261 -2.30 -25.95 25.22
N THR A 262 -1.07 -25.40 25.16
CA THR A 262 -0.63 -24.33 26.07
C THR A 262 -1.05 -22.92 25.60
N GLN A 263 -1.81 -22.82 24.51
CA GLN A 263 -2.38 -21.56 23.99
C GLN A 263 -1.35 -20.47 23.65
N LEU A 264 -0.16 -20.87 23.22
CA LEU A 264 0.84 -19.93 22.71
C LEU A 264 0.31 -19.19 21.47
N PRO A 265 0.67 -17.90 21.28
CA PRO A 265 0.48 -17.21 20.00
C PRO A 265 1.10 -18.02 18.86
N TRP A 266 0.46 -18.03 17.67
CA TRP A 266 0.84 -18.91 16.56
C TRP A 266 2.34 -18.90 16.23
N THR A 267 2.96 -17.73 16.06
CA THR A 267 4.40 -17.62 15.76
C THR A 267 5.28 -18.21 16.88
N GLN A 268 4.91 -18.02 18.15
CA GLN A 268 5.64 -18.60 19.29
C GLN A 268 5.41 -20.12 19.39
N LEU A 269 4.20 -20.57 19.08
CA LEU A 269 3.89 -22.00 18.97
C LEU A 269 4.74 -22.65 17.88
N MET A 270 4.88 -22.03 16.71
CA MET A 270 5.68 -22.55 15.61
C MET A 270 7.17 -22.57 15.93
N ASP A 271 7.70 -21.50 16.56
CA ASP A 271 9.07 -21.49 17.06
C ASP A 271 9.34 -22.64 18.06
N ALA A 272 8.43 -22.84 19.02
CA ALA A 272 8.54 -23.93 20.00
C ALA A 272 8.42 -25.32 19.34
N ALA A 273 7.50 -25.48 18.37
CA ALA A 273 7.28 -26.74 17.68
C ALA A 273 8.49 -27.13 16.81
N LEU A 274 9.15 -26.16 16.17
CA LEU A 274 10.38 -26.42 15.41
C LEU A 274 11.57 -26.72 16.32
N GLY A 275 11.64 -26.09 17.50
CA GLY A 275 12.58 -26.47 18.56
C GLY A 275 12.37 -27.91 19.03
N ALA A 276 11.11 -28.31 19.26
CA ALA A 276 10.76 -29.68 19.64
C ALA A 276 11.04 -30.69 18.51
N ALA A 277 10.77 -30.33 17.25
CA ALA A 277 11.12 -31.17 16.11
C ALA A 277 12.62 -31.46 16.05
N HIS A 278 13.47 -30.46 16.35
CA HIS A 278 14.91 -30.65 16.45
C HIS A 278 15.30 -31.55 17.64
N ALA A 279 14.78 -31.26 18.83
CA ALA A 279 15.18 -31.94 20.06
C ALA A 279 14.65 -33.39 20.18
N GLU A 280 13.41 -33.64 19.78
CA GLU A 280 12.71 -34.92 19.97
C GLU A 280 12.77 -35.80 18.71
N HIS A 281 12.84 -35.19 17.53
CA HIS A 281 12.77 -35.89 16.23
C HIS A 281 14.02 -35.71 15.37
N HIS A 282 15.07 -35.08 15.92
CA HIS A 282 16.34 -34.85 15.22
C HIS A 282 16.19 -34.12 13.88
N ALA A 283 15.20 -33.21 13.77
CA ALA A 283 15.04 -32.39 12.59
C ALA A 283 16.30 -31.55 12.34
N THR A 284 16.77 -31.55 11.09
CA THR A 284 17.94 -30.80 10.64
C THR A 284 17.55 -29.83 9.53
N ALA A 285 18.45 -28.90 9.17
CA ALA A 285 18.25 -28.06 8.00
C ALA A 285 17.98 -28.88 6.73
N ALA A 286 18.63 -30.03 6.57
CA ALA A 286 18.43 -30.92 5.42
C ALA A 286 17.05 -31.57 5.42
N SER A 287 16.55 -32.04 6.57
CA SER A 287 15.22 -32.64 6.65
C SER A 287 14.10 -31.61 6.47
N ILE A 288 14.29 -30.39 7.00
CA ILE A 288 13.38 -29.25 6.79
C ILE A 288 13.31 -28.90 5.30
N ARG A 289 14.45 -28.76 4.63
CA ARG A 289 14.52 -28.53 3.18
C ARG A 289 13.79 -29.63 2.40
N ALA A 290 14.03 -30.89 2.75
CA ALA A 290 13.38 -32.01 2.09
C ALA A 290 11.85 -32.01 2.29
N ALA A 291 11.37 -31.64 3.48
CA ALA A 291 9.95 -31.46 3.74
C ALA A 291 9.35 -30.31 2.92
N CYS A 292 10.01 -29.14 2.90
CA CYS A 292 9.62 -27.99 2.09
C CYS A 292 9.52 -28.34 0.59
N ALA A 293 10.48 -29.10 0.06
CA ALA A 293 10.47 -29.51 -1.34
C ALA A 293 9.29 -30.41 -1.73
N ARG A 294 8.60 -31.03 -0.75
CA ARG A 294 7.39 -31.84 -0.98
C ARG A 294 6.09 -31.03 -0.87
N THR A 295 6.17 -29.75 -0.49
CA THR A 295 4.97 -28.90 -0.37
C THR A 295 4.32 -28.70 -1.74
N PRO A 296 3.03 -29.05 -1.89
CA PRO A 296 2.35 -28.99 -3.17
C PRO A 296 2.10 -27.54 -3.61
N LEU A 297 2.37 -27.27 -4.88
CA LEU A 297 2.03 -26.03 -5.57
C LEU A 297 1.29 -26.40 -6.85
N HIS A 298 0.11 -25.83 -7.07
CA HIS A 298 -0.71 -26.16 -8.23
C HIS A 298 -0.03 -25.68 -9.53
N GLN A 299 0.06 -26.53 -10.55
CA GLN A 299 0.76 -26.21 -11.81
C GLN A 299 0.27 -24.90 -12.44
N ALA A 300 -1.04 -24.67 -12.48
CA ALA A 300 -1.59 -23.40 -12.97
C ALA A 300 -1.08 -22.18 -12.19
N MET A 301 -0.93 -22.27 -10.87
CA MET A 301 -0.38 -21.17 -10.07
C MET A 301 1.10 -20.94 -10.40
N HIS A 302 1.86 -22.01 -10.64
CA HIS A 302 3.25 -21.94 -11.11
C HIS A 302 3.35 -21.13 -12.42
N GLU A 303 2.52 -21.48 -13.41
CA GLU A 303 2.46 -20.82 -14.71
C GLU A 303 2.08 -19.35 -14.59
N VAL A 304 1.13 -19.02 -13.71
CA VAL A 304 0.71 -17.64 -13.40
C VAL A 304 1.87 -16.82 -12.84
N VAL A 305 2.63 -17.35 -11.88
CA VAL A 305 3.80 -16.65 -11.31
C VAL A 305 4.86 -16.41 -12.38
N LEU A 306 5.18 -17.42 -13.18
CA LEU A 306 6.15 -17.29 -14.27
C LEU A 306 5.71 -16.26 -15.31
N ALA A 307 4.43 -16.28 -15.69
CA ALA A 307 3.87 -15.32 -16.63
C ALA A 307 3.92 -13.89 -16.08
N ALA A 308 3.56 -13.70 -14.81
CA ALA A 308 3.62 -12.41 -14.15
C ALA A 308 5.06 -11.89 -14.04
N ALA A 309 6.02 -12.73 -13.64
CA ALA A 309 7.42 -12.36 -13.54
C ALA A 309 8.07 -12.05 -14.90
N GLY A 310 7.63 -12.72 -15.97
CA GLY A 310 8.08 -12.46 -17.33
C GLY A 310 7.52 -11.17 -17.96
N ALA A 311 6.50 -10.55 -17.36
CA ALA A 311 5.92 -9.31 -17.86
C ALA A 311 6.85 -8.12 -17.58
N ALA A 312 7.21 -7.35 -18.63
CA ALA A 312 8.22 -6.28 -18.57
C ALA A 312 7.97 -5.19 -17.50
N HIS A 313 6.73 -5.07 -16.99
CA HIS A 313 6.31 -4.05 -16.03
C HIS A 313 5.52 -4.61 -14.84
N CYS A 314 5.87 -5.79 -14.34
CA CYS A 314 5.25 -6.38 -13.14
C CYS A 314 6.31 -6.69 -12.08
N ASP A 315 6.10 -6.19 -10.86
CA ASP A 315 6.86 -6.61 -9.67
C ASP A 315 6.04 -7.62 -8.88
N LEU A 316 6.67 -8.70 -8.41
CA LEU A 316 6.04 -9.68 -7.55
C LEU A 316 6.60 -9.57 -6.14
N ALA A 317 5.73 -9.60 -5.15
CA ALA A 317 6.10 -9.64 -3.74
C ALA A 317 5.30 -10.70 -2.98
N ILE A 318 5.93 -11.34 -1.99
CA ILE A 318 5.24 -12.20 -1.03
C ILE A 318 5.05 -11.44 0.28
N VAL A 319 3.84 -11.48 0.83
CA VAL A 319 3.51 -10.93 2.15
C VAL A 319 2.74 -11.99 2.93
N SER A 320 3.44 -12.73 3.79
CA SER A 320 2.87 -13.93 4.40
C SER A 320 3.32 -14.18 5.85
N ASP A 321 2.42 -14.78 6.63
CA ASP A 321 2.63 -15.16 8.03
C ASP A 321 3.47 -16.44 8.23
N ALA A 322 3.98 -17.04 7.14
CA ALA A 322 4.92 -18.15 7.19
C ALA A 322 6.30 -17.70 7.74
N ASN A 323 7.41 -18.25 7.21
CA ASN A 323 8.74 -17.79 7.59
C ASN A 323 9.76 -17.82 6.43
N THR A 324 10.86 -17.10 6.61
CA THR A 324 11.87 -16.89 5.55
C THR A 324 12.51 -18.17 5.05
N VAL A 325 12.74 -19.17 5.93
CA VAL A 325 13.36 -20.44 5.53
C VAL A 325 12.38 -21.29 4.72
N PHE A 326 11.13 -21.43 5.19
CA PHE A 326 10.14 -22.23 4.47
C PHE A 326 9.82 -21.66 3.10
N ILE A 327 9.54 -20.36 3.03
CA ILE A 327 9.25 -19.71 1.73
C ILE A 327 10.44 -19.89 0.78
N HIS A 328 11.67 -19.65 1.25
CA HIS A 328 12.85 -19.80 0.40
C HIS A 328 13.03 -21.22 -0.13
N GLU A 329 12.99 -22.24 0.73
CA GLU A 329 13.21 -23.63 0.33
C GLU A 329 12.09 -24.16 -0.58
N ILE A 330 10.83 -23.77 -0.33
CA ILE A 330 9.69 -24.13 -1.20
C ILE A 330 9.83 -23.45 -2.57
N LEU A 331 10.09 -22.13 -2.61
CA LEU A 331 10.28 -21.43 -3.88
C LEU A 331 11.47 -21.97 -4.68
N SER A 332 12.56 -22.34 -3.99
CA SER A 332 13.76 -22.92 -4.62
C SER A 332 13.44 -24.28 -5.26
N ALA A 333 12.70 -25.14 -4.56
CA ALA A 333 12.28 -26.44 -5.10
C ALA A 333 11.40 -26.30 -6.35
N HIS A 334 10.59 -25.24 -6.42
CA HIS A 334 9.73 -24.93 -7.57
C HIS A 334 10.36 -23.99 -8.60
N GLN A 335 11.63 -23.59 -8.45
CA GLN A 335 12.34 -22.67 -9.36
C GLN A 335 11.66 -21.30 -9.51
N LEU A 336 11.05 -20.79 -8.44
CA LEU A 336 10.33 -19.51 -8.42
C LEU A 336 11.04 -18.41 -7.62
N THR A 337 12.20 -18.70 -7.01
CA THR A 337 12.91 -17.74 -6.14
C THR A 337 13.19 -16.40 -6.85
N GLU A 338 13.67 -16.45 -8.09
CA GLU A 338 14.03 -15.26 -8.88
C GLU A 338 12.81 -14.49 -9.42
N CYS A 339 11.61 -15.05 -9.29
CA CYS A 339 10.37 -14.38 -9.74
C CYS A 339 9.94 -13.26 -8.78
N PHE A 340 10.28 -13.38 -7.49
CA PHE A 340 9.83 -12.45 -6.46
C PHE A 340 10.92 -11.43 -6.16
N ARG A 341 10.57 -10.15 -6.34
CA ARG A 341 11.43 -9.02 -6.00
C ARG A 341 11.67 -8.93 -4.49
N GLU A 342 10.60 -9.12 -3.72
CA GLU A 342 10.62 -8.96 -2.26
C GLU A 342 9.79 -10.04 -1.55
N VAL A 343 10.23 -10.48 -0.38
CA VAL A 343 9.53 -11.43 0.50
C VAL A 343 9.48 -10.85 1.91
N HIS A 344 8.28 -10.57 2.39
CA HIS A 344 8.01 -10.06 3.72
C HIS A 344 7.29 -11.12 4.54
N THR A 345 8.00 -11.69 5.50
CA THR A 345 7.51 -12.79 6.34
C THR A 345 8.29 -12.85 7.64
N ASN A 346 7.88 -13.70 8.59
CA ASN A 346 8.55 -13.84 9.87
C ASN A 346 10.00 -14.34 9.66
N PRO A 347 11.04 -13.62 10.15
CA PRO A 347 12.41 -14.08 10.03
C PRO A 347 12.62 -15.41 10.76
N ALA A 348 13.33 -16.33 10.11
CA ALA A 348 13.74 -17.59 10.67
C ALA A 348 15.23 -17.87 10.45
N VAL A 349 15.89 -18.35 11.50
CA VAL A 349 17.34 -18.63 11.52
C VAL A 349 17.65 -19.90 12.29
N PHE A 350 18.64 -20.66 11.83
CA PHE A 350 19.17 -21.79 12.60
C PHE A 350 20.07 -21.28 13.73
N ASN A 351 19.82 -21.70 14.96
CA ASN A 351 20.68 -21.37 16.10
C ASN A 351 21.98 -22.22 16.10
N GLY A 352 22.87 -21.97 17.07
CA GLY A 352 24.14 -22.70 17.18
C GLY A 352 24.01 -24.21 17.44
N GLU A 353 22.82 -24.67 17.84
CA GLU A 353 22.51 -26.09 18.07
C GLU A 353 21.90 -26.75 16.82
N GLY A 354 21.52 -25.97 15.81
CA GLY A 354 20.90 -26.45 14.57
C GLY A 354 19.37 -26.46 14.58
N ALA A 355 18.73 -25.92 15.62
CA ALA A 355 17.28 -25.73 15.67
C ALA A 355 16.86 -24.49 14.89
N LEU A 356 15.82 -24.61 14.06
CA LEU A 356 15.23 -23.45 13.36
C LEU A 356 14.39 -22.63 14.34
N ARG A 357 14.69 -21.33 14.44
CA ARG A 357 14.01 -20.38 15.32
C ARG A 357 13.28 -19.33 14.50
N VAL A 358 12.06 -19.00 14.88
CA VAL A 358 11.17 -18.07 14.16
C VAL A 358 10.86 -16.87 15.05
N GLN A 359 10.96 -15.67 14.50
CA GLN A 359 10.67 -14.42 15.20
C GLN A 359 9.58 -13.63 14.45
N PRO A 360 8.75 -12.84 15.16
CA PRO A 360 7.80 -11.94 14.53
C PRO A 360 8.45 -10.97 13.53
N TYR A 361 7.78 -10.71 12.40
CA TYR A 361 8.24 -9.70 11.44
C TYR A 361 8.25 -8.28 12.03
N HIS A 362 7.18 -7.90 12.73
CA HIS A 362 7.17 -6.67 13.51
C HIS A 362 7.76 -6.90 14.90
N GLY A 363 8.73 -6.07 15.29
CA GLY A 363 9.30 -6.12 16.63
C GLY A 363 8.29 -5.80 17.74
N GLU A 364 7.29 -4.98 17.44
CA GLU A 364 6.16 -4.68 18.31
C GLU A 364 4.82 -4.90 17.57
N PRO A 365 3.74 -5.31 18.28
CA PRO A 365 2.44 -5.50 17.64
C PRO A 365 1.94 -4.24 16.93
N PRO A 366 1.54 -4.33 15.64
CA PRO A 366 1.22 -3.16 14.81
C PRO A 366 -0.13 -2.50 15.13
N GLY A 367 -0.84 -2.92 16.18
CA GLY A 367 -2.16 -2.39 16.56
C GLY A 367 -3.28 -2.66 15.54
N CYS A 368 -3.08 -3.60 14.62
CA CYS A 368 -4.07 -3.94 13.59
C CYS A 368 -5.22 -4.79 14.16
N LYS A 369 -6.45 -4.57 13.67
CA LYS A 369 -7.63 -5.35 14.06
C LYS A 369 -7.84 -6.61 13.21
N HIS A 370 -7.18 -6.71 12.06
CA HIS A 370 -7.39 -7.76 11.07
C HIS A 370 -6.24 -8.76 10.99
N CYS A 371 -5.01 -8.29 11.24
CA CYS A 371 -3.82 -9.11 11.17
C CYS A 371 -3.40 -9.61 12.56
N PRO A 372 -2.70 -10.76 12.63
CA PRO A 372 -2.11 -11.21 13.89
C PRO A 372 -1.00 -10.27 14.37
N PRO A 373 -0.57 -10.38 15.65
CA PRO A 373 0.42 -9.48 16.24
C PRO A 373 1.80 -9.51 15.59
N ASN A 374 2.15 -10.57 14.85
CA ASN A 374 3.48 -10.78 14.30
C ASN A 374 3.73 -10.03 12.99
N LEU A 375 2.70 -9.88 12.13
CA LEU A 375 2.84 -9.28 10.79
C LEU A 375 1.52 -8.63 10.37
N CYS A 376 1.53 -7.32 10.08
CA CYS A 376 0.40 -6.63 9.48
C CYS A 376 0.60 -6.53 7.97
N LYS A 377 -0.08 -7.40 7.23
CA LYS A 377 0.01 -7.46 5.76
C LYS A 377 -0.36 -6.12 5.10
N GLY A 378 -1.31 -5.38 5.68
CA GLY A 378 -1.68 -4.05 5.21
C GLY A 378 -0.57 -3.01 5.39
N GLN A 379 0.19 -3.05 6.49
CA GLN A 379 1.35 -2.17 6.70
C GLN A 379 2.48 -2.46 5.73
N VAL A 380 2.71 -3.73 5.43
CA VAL A 380 3.71 -4.14 4.44
C VAL A 380 3.31 -3.62 3.05
N LEU A 381 2.04 -3.80 2.64
CA LEU A 381 1.56 -3.25 1.37
C LEU A 381 1.69 -1.72 1.32
N GLU A 382 1.30 -1.01 2.40
CA GLU A 382 1.47 0.45 2.50
C GLU A 382 2.95 0.85 2.27
N LYS A 383 3.90 0.13 2.89
CA LYS A 383 5.34 0.37 2.70
C LYS A 383 5.77 0.19 1.24
N LEU A 384 5.38 -0.92 0.59
CA LEU A 384 5.70 -1.20 -0.82
C LEU A 384 5.19 -0.07 -1.73
N LEU A 385 3.99 0.44 -1.46
CA LEU A 385 3.37 1.54 -2.21
C LEU A 385 4.04 2.91 -1.95
N LEU A 386 4.72 3.10 -0.82
CA LEU A 386 5.53 4.30 -0.52
C LEU A 386 6.92 4.24 -1.17
N GLU A 387 7.49 3.05 -1.30
CA GLU A 387 8.78 2.86 -1.96
C GLU A 387 8.67 3.05 -3.47
N GLN A 388 7.52 2.68 -4.05
CA GLN A 388 7.27 2.78 -5.48
C GLN A 388 5.79 2.99 -5.81
N THR A 389 5.52 3.92 -6.72
CA THR A 389 4.18 4.12 -7.28
C THR A 389 3.87 3.03 -8.29
N TYR A 390 2.76 2.33 -8.07
CA TYR A 390 2.25 1.31 -8.99
C TYR A 390 0.95 1.77 -9.64
N SER A 391 0.83 1.51 -10.94
CA SER A 391 -0.40 1.79 -11.69
C SER A 391 -1.54 0.88 -11.24
N ARG A 392 -1.21 -0.35 -10.83
CA ARG A 392 -2.17 -1.36 -10.40
C ARG A 392 -1.58 -2.32 -9.40
N VAL A 393 -2.41 -2.81 -8.48
CA VAL A 393 -2.11 -3.90 -7.54
C VAL A 393 -3.04 -5.07 -7.80
N VAL A 394 -2.48 -6.27 -7.88
CA VAL A 394 -3.21 -7.55 -7.83
C VAL A 394 -2.84 -8.22 -6.51
N TYR A 395 -3.82 -8.53 -5.67
CA TYR A 395 -3.60 -9.15 -4.37
C TYR A 395 -4.20 -10.55 -4.34
N LEU A 396 -3.38 -11.57 -4.08
CA LEU A 396 -3.78 -12.97 -3.93
C LEU A 396 -3.80 -13.37 -2.44
N GLY A 397 -4.90 -13.93 -1.96
CA GLY A 397 -5.02 -14.37 -0.56
C GLY A 397 -6.22 -15.28 -0.27
N ASP A 398 -6.25 -15.87 0.92
CA ASP A 398 -7.33 -16.74 1.40
C ASP A 398 -7.79 -16.38 2.84
N GLY A 399 -6.88 -15.84 3.65
CA GLY A 399 -7.03 -15.71 5.09
C GLY A 399 -7.68 -14.43 5.60
N GLY A 400 -7.97 -14.40 6.90
CA GLY A 400 -8.52 -13.20 7.55
C GLY A 400 -7.54 -12.01 7.57
N GLY A 401 -6.23 -12.30 7.67
CA GLY A 401 -5.17 -11.28 7.66
C GLY A 401 -5.07 -10.52 6.33
N ASP A 402 -5.47 -11.16 5.23
CA ASP A 402 -5.46 -10.61 3.87
C ASP A 402 -6.57 -9.60 3.61
N PHE A 403 -7.57 -9.55 4.49
CA PHE A 403 -8.60 -8.51 4.41
C PHE A 403 -7.97 -7.11 4.62
N CYS A 404 -6.96 -7.02 5.50
CA CYS A 404 -6.27 -5.78 5.80
C CYS A 404 -5.70 -5.11 4.54
N PRO A 405 -4.77 -5.71 3.77
CA PRO A 405 -4.25 -5.11 2.55
C PRO A 405 -5.35 -4.84 1.51
N CYS A 406 -6.38 -5.69 1.41
CA CYS A 406 -7.50 -5.47 0.49
C CYS A 406 -8.24 -4.15 0.74
N THR A 407 -8.27 -3.61 1.97
CA THR A 407 -8.89 -2.30 2.23
C THR A 407 -8.04 -1.10 1.81
N ARG A 408 -6.77 -1.30 1.40
CA ARG A 408 -5.90 -0.23 0.87
C ARG A 408 -5.91 -0.14 -0.65
N LEU A 409 -6.53 -1.11 -1.31
CA LEU A 409 -6.56 -1.19 -2.75
C LEU A 409 -7.45 -0.10 -3.36
N GLY A 410 -7.01 0.43 -4.48
CA GLY A 410 -7.72 1.44 -5.25
C GLY A 410 -8.84 0.85 -6.12
N PRO A 411 -9.66 1.71 -6.74
CA PRO A 411 -10.76 1.29 -7.59
C PRO A 411 -10.38 0.35 -8.74
N ASP A 412 -9.16 0.49 -9.27
CA ASP A 412 -8.70 -0.23 -10.45
C ASP A 412 -7.91 -1.50 -10.11
N ASP A 413 -7.61 -1.72 -8.83
CA ASP A 413 -6.87 -2.88 -8.35
C ASP A 413 -7.74 -4.15 -8.37
N VAL A 414 -7.11 -5.31 -8.16
CA VAL A 414 -7.76 -6.62 -8.26
C VAL A 414 -7.46 -7.45 -7.02
N ILE A 415 -8.48 -8.15 -6.52
CA ILE A 415 -8.33 -9.16 -5.47
C ILE A 415 -8.60 -10.53 -6.09
N LEU A 416 -7.67 -11.46 -5.88
CA LEU A 416 -7.78 -12.89 -6.17
C LEU A 416 -7.98 -13.61 -4.83
N ALA A 417 -9.22 -13.92 -4.49
CA ALA A 417 -9.56 -14.58 -3.24
C ALA A 417 -9.77 -16.08 -3.47
N ARG A 418 -9.11 -16.94 -2.68
CA ARG A 418 -9.43 -18.38 -2.67
C ARG A 418 -10.87 -18.59 -2.21
N THR A 419 -11.57 -19.53 -2.84
CA THR A 419 -13.01 -19.77 -2.61
C THR A 419 -13.27 -20.72 -1.45
N ALA A 420 -12.56 -21.84 -1.40
CA ALA A 420 -12.68 -22.87 -0.37
C ALA A 420 -11.37 -23.64 -0.18
N TYR A 421 -11.20 -24.22 1.01
CA TYR A 421 -10.15 -25.19 1.30
C TYR A 421 -10.54 -26.58 0.77
N PRO A 422 -9.60 -27.55 0.70
CA PRO A 422 -9.87 -28.90 0.21
C PRO A 422 -11.00 -29.65 0.94
N ASP A 423 -11.26 -29.29 2.19
CA ASP A 423 -12.37 -29.84 2.99
C ASP A 423 -13.74 -29.20 2.70
N GLY A 424 -13.78 -28.25 1.75
CA GLY A 424 -14.98 -27.52 1.34
C GLY A 424 -15.34 -26.34 2.25
N SER A 425 -14.57 -26.08 3.30
CA SER A 425 -14.81 -24.93 4.17
C SER A 425 -14.47 -23.61 3.46
N ALA A 426 -15.26 -22.57 3.73
CA ALA A 426 -15.10 -21.27 3.08
C ALA A 426 -13.89 -20.51 3.61
N CYS A 427 -13.11 -19.91 2.70
CA CYS A 427 -11.96 -19.08 3.05
C CYS A 427 -12.39 -17.77 3.73
N SER A 428 -11.61 -17.32 4.71
CA SER A 428 -11.99 -16.18 5.56
C SER A 428 -11.95 -14.85 4.82
N LEU A 429 -11.02 -14.67 3.88
CA LEU A 429 -10.93 -13.45 3.07
C LEU A 429 -12.24 -13.21 2.32
N LEU A 430 -12.68 -14.18 1.53
CA LEU A 430 -13.89 -14.07 0.71
C LEU A 430 -15.13 -13.80 1.57
N ARG A 431 -15.24 -14.43 2.74
CA ARG A 431 -16.33 -14.19 3.70
C ARG A 431 -16.33 -12.74 4.21
N LEU A 432 -15.17 -12.20 4.60
CA LEU A 432 -15.05 -10.83 5.09
C LEU A 432 -15.34 -9.79 4.00
N LEU A 433 -14.83 -10.01 2.79
CA LEU A 433 -15.10 -9.15 1.62
C LEU A 433 -16.60 -9.14 1.29
N THR A 434 -17.26 -10.30 1.32
CA THR A 434 -18.70 -10.43 1.06
C THR A 434 -19.53 -9.75 2.16
N ALA A 435 -19.15 -9.92 3.43
CA ALA A 435 -19.83 -9.27 4.55
C ALA A 435 -19.71 -7.74 4.48
N GLN A 436 -18.52 -7.22 4.16
CA GLN A 436 -18.29 -5.78 3.97
C GLN A 436 -19.15 -5.23 2.82
N ALA A 437 -19.19 -5.91 1.68
CA ALA A 437 -20.02 -5.54 0.55
C ALA A 437 -21.53 -5.50 0.87
N ALA A 438 -22.03 -6.44 1.68
CA ALA A 438 -23.44 -6.48 2.08
C ALA A 438 -23.85 -5.27 2.95
N THR A 439 -22.90 -4.59 3.59
CA THR A 439 -23.16 -3.37 4.38
C THR A 439 -23.20 -2.08 3.55
N VAL A 440 -22.82 -2.16 2.27
CA VAL A 440 -22.83 -1.05 1.31
C VAL A 440 -23.97 -1.31 0.32
N ASP A 441 -25.13 -0.67 0.51
CA ASP A 441 -26.35 -0.63 -0.35
C ASP A 441 -26.60 -1.77 -1.38
N THR A 442 -27.78 -2.40 -1.32
CA THR A 442 -28.09 -3.72 -1.91
C THR A 442 -27.97 -3.85 -3.43
N GLU A 443 -27.90 -2.76 -4.18
CA GLU A 443 -27.73 -2.76 -5.64
C GLU A 443 -26.26 -3.02 -6.08
N GLN A 444 -25.26 -2.67 -5.25
CA GLN A 444 -23.83 -2.90 -5.52
C GLN A 444 -23.37 -4.30 -5.11
N ALA A 445 -23.95 -4.88 -4.05
CA ALA A 445 -23.66 -6.24 -3.59
C ALA A 445 -23.87 -7.29 -4.70
N GLY A 446 -24.86 -7.09 -5.58
CA GLY A 446 -25.12 -7.95 -6.74
C GLY A 446 -23.97 -7.99 -7.77
N ARG A 447 -23.17 -6.92 -7.89
CA ARG A 447 -22.04 -6.87 -8.84
C ARG A 447 -20.76 -7.53 -8.30
N LEU A 448 -20.53 -7.53 -6.98
CA LEU A 448 -19.48 -8.37 -6.37
C LEU A 448 -19.79 -9.85 -6.51
N LEU A 449 -21.07 -10.19 -6.39
CA LEU A 449 -21.51 -11.57 -6.30
C LEU A 449 -21.65 -12.25 -7.68
N ALA A 450 -21.75 -11.47 -8.77
CA ALA A 450 -22.12 -11.98 -10.10
C ALA A 450 -21.10 -11.78 -11.22
N THR A 451 -19.91 -11.21 -11.00
CA THR A 451 -18.85 -11.33 -12.01
C THR A 451 -18.16 -12.68 -11.86
N LYS A 452 -18.83 -13.75 -12.32
CA LYS A 452 -18.07 -14.73 -13.08
C LYS A 452 -17.41 -13.94 -14.20
N VAL A 453 -16.12 -14.13 -14.40
CA VAL A 453 -15.49 -13.70 -15.64
C VAL A 453 -16.06 -14.60 -16.75
N GLU A 454 -17.28 -14.30 -17.19
CA GLU A 454 -17.98 -14.91 -18.35
C GLU A 454 -17.86 -13.99 -19.58
N ALA A 455 -16.87 -13.08 -19.60
CA ALA A 455 -16.44 -12.50 -20.86
C ALA A 455 -15.68 -13.59 -21.65
N PRO A 456 -15.86 -13.72 -22.98
CA PRO A 456 -15.13 -14.67 -23.80
C PRO A 456 -13.67 -14.23 -23.89
N LEU A 457 -12.91 -14.49 -22.83
CA LEU A 457 -11.47 -14.29 -22.71
C LEU A 457 -10.69 -15.50 -23.27
N ALA A 458 -11.39 -16.51 -23.79
CA ALA A 458 -10.81 -17.69 -24.42
C ALA A 458 -10.05 -17.36 -25.72
N ASP A 459 -10.39 -16.26 -26.42
CA ASP A 459 -9.81 -15.94 -27.72
C ASP A 459 -8.54 -15.06 -27.65
N HIS A 460 -8.05 -14.72 -26.46
CA HIS A 460 -6.91 -13.80 -26.28
C HIS A 460 -5.71 -14.38 -25.52
N PHE A 461 -5.78 -15.64 -25.07
CA PHE A 461 -4.69 -16.28 -24.31
C PHE A 461 -4.12 -17.49 -25.04
N ALA A 462 -3.51 -17.22 -26.20
CA ALA A 462 -2.42 -18.05 -26.68
C ALA A 462 -1.17 -17.76 -25.81
N PRO A 463 -0.19 -18.68 -25.70
CA PRO A 463 1.02 -18.52 -24.89
C PRO A 463 2.02 -17.50 -25.47
N GLN A 464 1.54 -16.32 -25.88
CA GLN A 464 2.34 -15.19 -26.31
C GLN A 464 2.16 -14.04 -25.32
N GLN A 465 3.22 -13.78 -24.54
CA GLN A 465 3.52 -12.53 -23.82
C GLN A 465 2.32 -11.83 -23.16
N CYS A 466 1.95 -12.32 -21.98
CA CYS A 466 0.99 -11.66 -21.10
C CYS A 466 1.62 -10.36 -20.58
N ASN A 467 1.20 -9.21 -21.11
CA ASN A 467 1.75 -7.89 -20.74
C ASN A 467 0.90 -7.16 -19.68
N ASP A 468 -0.22 -7.76 -19.22
CA ASP A 468 -1.18 -7.14 -18.31
C ASP A 468 -1.60 -8.09 -17.15
N PRO A 469 -1.40 -7.73 -15.88
CA PRO A 469 -1.88 -8.43 -14.69
C PRO A 469 -3.38 -8.72 -14.63
N SER A 470 -4.25 -8.00 -15.34
CA SER A 470 -5.65 -8.42 -15.49
C SER A 470 -5.81 -9.64 -16.40
N GLN A 471 -4.94 -9.79 -17.37
CA GLN A 471 -4.80 -11.01 -18.15
C GLN A 471 -4.20 -12.13 -17.30
N VAL A 472 -3.25 -11.83 -16.42
CA VAL A 472 -2.72 -12.79 -15.42
C VAL A 472 -3.82 -13.23 -14.45
N ALA A 473 -4.62 -12.31 -13.92
CA ALA A 473 -5.78 -12.59 -13.07
C ALA A 473 -6.83 -13.43 -13.81
N GLY A 474 -7.10 -13.11 -15.08
CA GLY A 474 -8.00 -13.88 -15.95
C GLY A 474 -7.46 -15.29 -16.22
N ALA A 475 -6.19 -15.42 -16.57
CA ALA A 475 -5.51 -16.70 -16.79
C ALA A 475 -5.51 -17.56 -15.51
N CYS A 476 -5.23 -16.93 -14.36
CA CYS A 476 -5.27 -17.57 -13.05
C CYS A 476 -6.66 -18.17 -12.77
N VAL A 477 -7.74 -17.43 -12.98
CA VAL A 477 -9.11 -17.96 -12.82
C VAL A 477 -9.43 -19.04 -13.85
N MET A 478 -9.04 -18.85 -15.11
CA MET A 478 -9.31 -19.84 -16.16
C MET A 478 -8.63 -21.19 -15.88
N GLN A 479 -7.39 -21.16 -15.39
CA GLN A 479 -6.59 -22.36 -15.15
C GLN A 479 -6.84 -23.00 -13.77
N LEU A 480 -7.16 -22.21 -12.73
CA LEU A 480 -7.51 -22.70 -11.39
C LEU A 480 -9.02 -22.95 -11.20
N GLY A 481 -9.83 -22.57 -12.18
CA GLY A 481 -11.27 -22.80 -12.21
C GLY A 481 -12.00 -22.21 -11.01
N HIS A 482 -12.75 -23.06 -10.30
CA HIS A 482 -13.57 -22.66 -9.14
C HIS A 482 -12.76 -22.34 -7.87
N GLN A 483 -11.43 -22.54 -7.86
CA GLN A 483 -10.60 -22.32 -6.67
C GLN A 483 -10.36 -20.84 -6.35
N MET A 484 -10.43 -19.96 -7.35
CA MET A 484 -10.15 -18.53 -7.20
C MET A 484 -11.33 -17.68 -7.65
N ARG A 485 -11.53 -16.55 -6.95
CA ARG A 485 -12.53 -15.55 -7.30
C ARG A 485 -11.88 -14.19 -7.49
N VAL A 486 -12.15 -13.57 -8.63
CA VAL A 486 -11.75 -12.18 -8.92
C VAL A 486 -12.76 -11.21 -8.33
N LEU A 487 -12.28 -10.20 -7.61
CA LEU A 487 -13.09 -9.15 -7.00
C LEU A 487 -12.45 -7.78 -7.25
N GLN A 488 -13.28 -6.73 -7.30
CA GLN A 488 -12.83 -5.34 -7.35
C GLN A 488 -12.98 -4.64 -5.99
N PRO A 489 -12.00 -3.83 -5.55
CA PRO A 489 -12.03 -3.15 -4.25
C PRO A 489 -13.08 -2.05 -4.09
N GLN A 490 -13.65 -1.53 -5.17
CA GLN A 490 -14.64 -0.43 -5.18
C GLN A 490 -15.83 -0.64 -4.24
N ALA A 491 -16.08 -1.89 -3.86
CA ALA A 491 -17.11 -2.32 -2.94
C ALA A 491 -16.77 -2.18 -1.44
N LEU A 492 -15.50 -2.05 -1.07
CA LEU A 492 -15.04 -2.14 0.33
C LEU A 492 -15.03 -0.78 1.03
N THR A 493 -14.84 0.30 0.28
CA THR A 493 -14.56 1.63 0.83
C THR A 493 -15.81 2.47 1.12
N GLY A 494 -17.02 1.97 0.83
CA GLY A 494 -18.29 2.69 1.10
C GLY A 494 -18.42 4.04 0.37
N GLY A 495 -17.45 4.38 -0.49
CA GLY A 495 -17.47 5.54 -1.35
C GLY A 495 -18.29 5.23 -2.59
N ARG A 496 -19.53 5.73 -2.64
CA ARG A 496 -20.34 5.68 -3.85
C ARG A 496 -19.55 6.35 -4.99
N MET A 497 -18.97 5.56 -5.88
CA MET A 497 -18.54 6.04 -7.19
C MET A 497 -19.82 6.18 -8.02
N TRP A 498 -20.44 7.36 -7.92
CA TRP A 498 -21.66 7.68 -8.63
C TRP A 498 -21.31 7.82 -10.11
N ARG A 499 -21.76 6.87 -10.93
CA ARG A 499 -21.76 7.06 -12.38
C ARG A 499 -22.56 8.32 -12.67
N SER A 500 -21.94 9.31 -13.33
CA SER A 500 -22.71 10.32 -14.05
C SER A 500 -23.63 9.55 -14.98
N ARG A 501 -24.95 9.68 -14.77
CA ARG A 501 -25.87 9.41 -15.88
C ARG A 501 -25.46 10.39 -16.95
N GLU A 502 -24.83 9.90 -18.02
CA GLU A 502 -24.89 10.58 -19.29
C GLU A 502 -26.38 10.73 -19.60
N SER A 503 -26.86 11.96 -19.38
CA SER A 503 -28.15 12.40 -19.88
C SER A 503 -28.06 12.33 -21.40
N GLY A 504 -28.53 11.22 -21.95
CA GLY A 504 -28.95 11.18 -23.34
C GLY A 504 -30.04 12.23 -23.53
N CYS A 505 -29.75 13.23 -24.37
CA CYS A 505 -30.76 14.09 -24.95
C CYS A 505 -31.83 13.24 -25.64
N ALA A 506 -33.08 13.41 -25.21
CA ALA A 506 -34.24 13.58 -26.08
C ALA A 506 -35.20 14.53 -25.36
#